data_AF-A0A7Z9BTX7-F1
#
_entry.id   AF-A0A7Z9BTX7-F1
#
_cell.length_a   1.000
_cell.length_b   1.000
_cell.length_c   1.000
_cell.angle_alpha   90.00
_cell.angle_beta   90.00
_cell.angle_gamma   90.00
#
_symmetry.space_group_name_H-M   'P 1'
#
loop_
_entity.id
_entity.type
_entity.pdbx_description
1 polymer ?
#
loop_
_entity_poly.entity_id
_entity_poly.type
_entity_poly.pdbx_seq_one_letter_code
_entity_poly.pdbx_strand_id
1 'polypeptide(L)'
;MEPMEITKLSGQGLVQIPPSLQTIYGWQEGQEILVIDTGEGILLKAKKPFPETRLEQVAGCLKYQGEPQSIEAFNDAIRQGIEEVWYDRS
;
A
#
# COMPACT_ATOMS: atom_id res chain seq x y z
N MET A 1 26.65 6.67 11.87
CA MET A 1 25.82 6.88 10.66
C MET A 1 25.40 8.33 10.75
N GLU A 2 25.88 9.18 9.84
CA GLU A 2 25.56 10.62 9.89
C GLU A 2 24.07 10.84 9.61
N PRO A 3 23.40 11.79 10.28
CA PRO A 3 21.99 12.07 10.05
C PRO A 3 21.82 12.59 8.61
N MET A 4 20.96 11.94 7.82
CA MET A 4 20.66 12.38 6.45
C MET A 4 20.03 13.78 6.44
N GLU A 5 19.18 14.10 7.42
CA GLU A 5 18.64 15.43 7.65
C GLU A 5 18.38 15.67 9.14
N ILE A 6 18.50 16.93 9.59
CA ILE A 6 18.20 17.36 10.96
C ILE A 6 16.92 18.18 10.93
N THR A 7 15.93 17.78 11.72
CA THR A 7 14.67 18.51 11.91
C THR A 7 14.54 18.96 13.37
N LYS A 8 13.76 20.01 13.62
CA LYS A 8 13.55 20.56 14.96
C LYS A 8 12.19 20.15 15.50
N LEU A 9 12.15 19.81 16.78
CA LEU A 9 10.91 19.65 17.53
C LEU A 9 10.28 21.03 17.72
N SER A 10 9.02 21.19 17.33
CA SER A 10 8.26 22.41 17.60
C SER A 10 7.94 22.53 19.09
N GLY A 11 7.56 23.71 19.55
CA GLY A 11 7.10 23.91 20.93
C GLY A 11 5.84 23.12 21.30
N GLN A 12 5.14 22.58 20.30
CA GLN A 12 3.97 21.72 20.46
C GLN A 12 4.33 20.23 20.51
N GLY A 13 5.62 19.89 20.44
CA GLY A 13 6.08 18.50 20.41
C GLY A 13 5.91 17.82 19.05
N LEU A 14 5.75 18.59 17.96
CA LEU A 14 5.63 18.05 16.61
C LEU A 14 6.97 18.09 15.88
N VAL A 15 7.29 17.02 15.15
CA VAL A 15 8.43 16.96 14.25
C VAL A 15 7.91 17.04 12.81
N GLN A 16 8.35 18.05 12.07
CA GLN A 16 8.05 18.10 10.63
C GLN A 16 8.99 17.16 9.89
N ILE A 17 8.42 16.17 9.21
CA ILE A 17 9.18 15.27 8.35
C ILE A 17 9.61 16.06 7.11
N PRO A 18 10.91 16.06 6.75
CA PRO A 18 11.36 16.77 5.57
C PRO A 18 10.72 16.28 4.26
N PRO A 19 10.46 17.16 3.28
CA PRO A 19 9.82 16.79 2.01
C PRO A 19 10.57 15.70 1.21
N SER A 20 11.89 15.64 1.33
CA SER A 20 12.75 14.62 0.72
C SER A 20 12.38 13.21 1.21
N LEU A 21 12.24 13.03 2.53
CA LEU A 21 11.85 11.76 3.15
C LEU A 21 10.39 11.42 2.83
N GLN A 22 9.49 12.41 2.83
CA GLN A 22 8.11 12.18 2.41
C GLN A 22 8.04 11.61 0.99
N THR A 23 8.81 12.18 0.07
CA THR A 23 8.88 11.73 -1.33
C THR A 23 9.45 10.32 -1.45
N ILE A 24 10.57 10.04 -0.77
CA ILE A 24 11.24 8.72 -0.80
C ILE A 24 10.30 7.61 -0.30
N TYR A 25 9.54 7.88 0.75
CA TYR A 25 8.62 6.90 1.35
C TYR A 25 7.18 7.01 0.81
N GLY A 26 6.93 7.92 -0.14
CA GLY A 26 5.62 8.14 -0.75
C GLY A 26 4.52 8.57 0.24
N TRP A 27 4.88 9.20 1.37
CA TRP A 27 3.92 9.61 2.39
C TRP A 27 3.07 10.78 1.91
N GLN A 28 1.75 10.65 2.08
CA GLN A 28 0.77 11.67 1.74
C GLN A 28 0.12 12.26 3.00
N GLU A 29 -0.50 13.43 2.87
CA GLU A 29 -1.28 14.04 3.94
C GLU A 29 -2.40 13.10 4.43
N GLY A 30 -2.62 13.05 5.74
CA GLY A 30 -3.63 12.19 6.37
C GLY A 30 -3.27 10.70 6.44
N GLN A 31 -2.12 10.28 5.92
CA GLN A 31 -1.66 8.90 6.03
C GLN A 31 -1.32 8.53 7.48
N GLU A 32 -1.78 7.36 7.91
CA GLU A 32 -1.41 6.81 9.22
C GLU A 32 0.04 6.30 9.22
N ILE A 33 0.85 6.81 10.14
CA ILE A 33 2.25 6.42 10.35
C ILE A 33 2.36 5.75 11.71
N LEU A 34 2.98 4.56 11.73
CA LEU A 34 3.35 3.86 12.95
C LEU A 34 4.60 4.51 13.53
N VAL A 35 4.52 4.90 14.80
CA VAL A 35 5.65 5.37 15.61
C VAL A 35 6.09 4.21 16.50
N ILE A 36 7.28 3.69 16.26
CA ILE A 36 7.82 2.52 16.98
C ILE A 36 9.00 2.98 17.82
N ASP A 37 8.94 2.74 19.13
CA ASP A 37 10.08 2.95 20.03
C ASP A 37 11.10 1.82 19.85
N THR A 38 12.35 2.18 19.55
CA THR A 38 13.47 1.24 19.38
C THR A 38 14.46 1.29 20.55
N GLY A 39 14.19 2.05 21.60
CA GLY A 39 15.06 2.28 22.75
C GLY A 39 16.16 3.33 22.52
N GLU A 40 16.73 3.38 21.32
CA GLU A 40 17.69 4.41 20.91
C GLU A 40 17.04 5.60 20.17
N GLY A 41 15.78 5.45 19.77
CA GLY A 41 15.05 6.45 19.02
C GLY A 41 13.68 5.96 18.59
N ILE A 42 13.09 6.67 17.62
CA ILE A 42 11.81 6.29 17.03
C ILE A 42 12.00 5.87 15.58
N LEU A 43 11.31 4.81 15.18
CA LEU A 43 11.22 4.37 13.80
C LEU A 43 9.81 4.66 13.28
N LEU A 44 9.75 5.47 12.22
CA LEU A 44 8.51 5.81 11.53
C LEU A 44 8.29 4.85 10.35
N LYS A 45 7.12 4.22 10.26
CA LYS A 45 6.74 3.35 9.16
C LYS A 45 5.33 3.66 8.69
N ALA A 46 5.08 3.58 7.38
CA ALA A 46 3.72 3.62 6.87
C ALA A 46 2.90 2.47 7.48
N LYS A 47 1.71 2.78 8.02
CA LYS A 47 0.78 1.73 8.44
C LYS A 47 0.28 1.01 7.19
N LYS A 48 0.42 -0.31 7.16
CA LYS A 48 -0.16 -1.11 6.07
C LYS A 48 -1.69 -1.02 6.18
N PRO A 49 -2.42 -0.80 5.07
CA PRO A 49 -3.88 -0.72 5.11
C PRO A 49 -4.51 -2.06 5.52
N PHE A 50 -3.80 -3.16 5.26
CA PHE A 50 -4.23 -4.50 5.64
C PHE A 50 -3.37 -5.03 6.79
N PRO A 51 -3.99 -5.74 7.75
CA PRO A 51 -3.24 -6.50 8.73
C PRO A 51 -2.37 -7.54 8.02
N GLU A 52 -1.30 -7.96 8.69
CA GLU A 52 -0.48 -9.04 8.17
C GLU A 52 -1.32 -10.32 8.06
N THR A 53 -1.38 -10.89 6.85
CA THR A 53 -2.08 -12.13 6.57
C THR A 53 -1.08 -13.25 6.35
N ARG A 54 -1.37 -14.41 6.92
CA ARG A 54 -0.62 -15.65 6.68
C ARG A 54 -1.09 -16.30 5.39
N LEU A 55 -0.20 -17.06 4.74
CA LEU A 55 -0.54 -17.79 3.51
C LEU A 55 -1.78 -18.67 3.69
N GLU A 56 -1.91 -19.34 4.84
CA GLU A 56 -3.06 -20.19 5.15
C GLU A 56 -4.40 -19.43 5.18
N GLN A 57 -4.38 -18.12 5.46
CA GLN A 57 -5.57 -17.27 5.51
C GLN A 57 -6.01 -16.77 4.12
N VAL A 58 -5.11 -16.79 3.13
CA VAL A 58 -5.36 -16.29 1.76
C VAL A 58 -5.35 -17.38 0.70
N ALA A 59 -4.82 -18.56 1.02
CA ALA A 59 -4.72 -19.73 0.14
C ALA A 59 -6.08 -20.40 -0.20
N GLY A 60 -7.22 -19.79 0.17
CA GLY A 60 -8.56 -20.36 -0.04
C GLY A 60 -8.85 -20.73 -1.50
N CYS A 61 -8.25 -20.01 -2.46
CA CYS A 61 -8.44 -20.24 -3.90
C CYS A 61 -7.37 -21.14 -4.54
N LEU A 62 -6.37 -21.62 -3.79
CA LEU A 62 -5.31 -22.50 -4.34
C LEU A 62 -5.81 -23.93 -4.62
N LYS A 63 -6.98 -24.31 -4.10
CA LYS A 63 -7.63 -25.61 -4.36
C LYS A 63 -8.58 -25.57 -5.55
N TYR A 64 -8.39 -24.64 -6.49
CA TYR A 64 -9.16 -24.65 -7.73
C TYR A 64 -8.83 -25.93 -8.52
N GLN A 65 -9.81 -26.81 -8.67
CA GLN A 65 -9.68 -28.10 -9.38
C GLN A 65 -10.26 -28.04 -10.80
N GLY A 66 -10.73 -26.87 -11.24
CA GLY A 66 -11.22 -26.67 -12.60
C GLY A 66 -10.07 -26.44 -13.59
N GLU A 67 -10.39 -26.47 -14.87
CA GLU A 67 -9.45 -26.10 -15.93
C GLU A 67 -9.06 -24.62 -15.78
N PRO A 68 -7.75 -24.29 -15.74
CA PRO A 68 -7.31 -22.91 -15.65
C PRO A 68 -7.77 -22.14 -16.90
N GLN A 69 -8.37 -20.97 -16.70
CA GLN A 69 -8.73 -20.09 -17.81
C GLN A 69 -7.46 -19.60 -18.50
N SER A 70 -7.46 -19.59 -19.83
CA SER A 70 -6.36 -19.00 -20.58
C SER A 70 -6.34 -17.48 -20.43
N ILE A 71 -5.14 -16.89 -20.55
CA ILE A 71 -4.96 -15.43 -20.50
C ILE A 71 -5.74 -14.75 -21.63
N GLU A 72 -5.81 -15.38 -22.80
CA GLU A 72 -6.57 -14.90 -23.94
C GLU A 72 -8.06 -14.80 -23.60
N ALA A 73 -8.65 -15.84 -23.02
CA ALA A 73 -10.05 -15.82 -22.62
C ALA A 73 -10.34 -14.81 -21.49
N PHE A 74 -9.38 -14.59 -20.58
CA PHE A 74 -9.48 -13.56 -19.56
C PHE A 74 -9.50 -12.16 -20.17
N ASN A 75 -8.59 -11.88 -21.11
CA ASN A 75 -8.52 -10.59 -21.80
C ASN A 75 -9.76 -10.35 -22.67
N ASP A 76 -10.28 -11.37 -23.34
CA ASP A 76 -11.51 -11.29 -24.13
C ASP A 76 -12.73 -11.02 -23.25
N ALA A 77 -12.83 -11.66 -22.08
CA ALA A 77 -13.89 -11.38 -21.12
C ALA A 77 -13.83 -9.93 -20.58
N ILE A 78 -12.63 -9.40 -20.32
CA ILE A 78 -12.46 -7.98 -19.93
C ILE A 78 -12.92 -7.07 -21.08
N ARG A 79 -12.49 -7.34 -22.31
CA ARG A 79 -12.90 -6.56 -23.49
C ARG A 79 -14.43 -6.55 -23.63
N GLN A 80 -15.05 -7.72 -23.61
CA GLN A 80 -16.50 -7.85 -23.73
C GLN A 80 -17.23 -7.10 -22.61
N GLY A 81 -16.80 -7.25 -21.36
CA GLY A 81 -17.41 -6.54 -20.23
C GLY A 81 -17.26 -5.01 -20.33
N ILE A 82 -16.15 -4.52 -20.89
CA ILE A 82 -15.98 -3.11 -21.21
C ILE A 82 -17.00 -2.69 -22.28
N GLU A 83 -17.05 -3.39 -23.41
CA GLU A 83 -17.98 -3.11 -24.52
C GLU A 83 -19.44 -3.09 -24.07
N GLU A 84 -19.88 -4.05 -23.27
CA GLU A 84 -21.24 -4.12 -22.72
C GLU A 84 -21.57 -2.90 -21.84
N VAL A 85 -20.66 -2.49 -20.96
CA VAL A 85 -20.84 -1.29 -20.12
C VAL A 85 -20.88 0.01 -20.95
N TRP A 86 -20.16 0.06 -22.07
CA TRP A 86 -20.19 1.23 -22.97
C TRP A 86 -21.46 1.28 -23.82
N TYR A 87 -21.94 0.13 -24.32
CA TYR A 87 -23.17 0.06 -25.11
C TYR A 87 -24.43 0.38 -24.28
N ASP A 88 -24.47 0.01 -23.01
CA ASP A 88 -25.60 0.31 -22.11
C ASP A 88 -25.65 1.80 -21.66
N ARG A 89 -24.62 2.59 -22.02
CA ARG A 89 -24.50 4.03 -21.70
C ARG A 89 -24.74 4.97 -22.89
N SER A 90 -25.02 4.43 -24.07
CA SER A 90 -25.29 5.16 -25.32
C SER A 90 -26.74 4.99 -25.75
#